data_AF-A0A6P2D5X4-F1
#
_entry.id   AF-A0A6P2D5X4-F1
#
_cell.length_a   1.000
_cell.length_b   1.000
_cell.length_c   1.000
_cell.angle_alpha   90.00
_cell.angle_beta   90.00
_cell.angle_gamma   90.00
#
_symmetry.space_group_name_H-M   'P 1'
#
loop_
_entity.id
_entity.type
_entity.pdbx_description
1 polymer ?
#
loop_
_entity_poly.entity_id
_entity_poly.type
_entity_poly.pdbx_seq_one_letter_code
_entity_poly.pdbx_strand_id
1 'polypeptide(L)'
;MAKAKQEGKITQKAMVQAALDEKGWKVGPQELQEFIKEQYETELATNIISNYKSVIKREKGGGAKISGRKGGAQFSDLQAVQSLVNRLGADQVKKLVDVAEMFA
;
A
#
# COMPACT_ATOMS: atom_id res chain seq x y z
N MET A 1 16.58 17.18 -0.35
CA MET A 1 15.46 17.57 0.53
C MET A 1 14.43 18.30 -0.32
N ALA A 2 13.29 17.67 -0.64
CA ALA A 2 12.25 18.33 -1.43
C ALA A 2 10.89 17.70 -1.16
N LYS A 3 10.07 18.40 -0.35
CA LYS A 3 8.70 18.79 -0.75
C LYS A 3 8.19 19.79 0.28
N ALA A 4 8.19 21.04 -0.14
CA ALA A 4 7.59 22.15 0.56
C ALA A 4 6.05 22.12 0.43
N LYS A 5 5.40 22.57 1.51
CA LYS A 5 4.11 23.28 1.58
C LYS A 5 2.92 22.72 0.78
N GLN A 6 2.01 22.06 1.49
CA GLN A 6 0.56 22.13 1.23
C GLN A 6 -0.08 22.86 2.41
N GLU A 7 -0.33 24.15 2.26
CA GLU A 7 -1.13 24.94 3.21
C GLU A 7 -2.62 24.60 2.99
N GLY A 8 -3.31 24.20 4.06
CA GLY A 8 -4.75 24.45 4.22
C GLY A 8 -5.75 23.30 4.09
N LYS A 9 -5.38 22.10 3.63
CA LYS A 9 -6.32 20.95 3.63
C LYS A 9 -5.72 19.78 4.40
N ILE A 10 -6.26 19.53 5.60
CA ILE A 10 -5.93 18.33 6.36
C ILE A 10 -6.26 17.13 5.47
N THR A 11 -5.25 16.32 5.18
CA THR A 11 -5.43 15.14 4.32
C THR A 11 -6.28 14.10 5.04
N GLN A 12 -6.96 13.23 4.30
CA GLN A 12 -7.73 12.13 4.89
C GLN A 12 -6.88 11.25 5.81
N LYS A 13 -5.63 10.99 5.41
CA LYS A 13 -4.65 10.27 6.24
C LYS A 13 -4.35 11.01 7.54
N ALA A 14 -4.18 12.34 7.48
CA ALA A 14 -3.94 13.16 8.67
C ALA A 14 -5.15 13.18 9.62
N MET A 15 -6.38 13.22 9.09
CA MET A 15 -7.60 13.09 9.91
C MET A 15 -7.66 11.73 10.62
N VAL A 16 -7.36 10.64 9.91
CA VAL A 16 -7.33 9.29 10.50
C VAL A 16 -6.19 9.16 11.51
N GLN A 17 -5.03 9.77 11.25
CA GLN A 17 -3.91 9.78 12.19
C GLN A 17 -4.28 10.50 13.49
N ALA A 18 -4.83 11.71 13.40
CA ALA A 18 -5.27 12.49 14.56
C ALA A 18 -6.35 11.74 15.36
N ALA A 19 -7.33 11.14 14.68
CA ALA A 19 -8.36 10.33 15.32
C ALA A 19 -7.79 9.11 16.06
N LEU A 20 -6.77 8.45 15.49
CA LEU A 20 -6.07 7.32 16.14
C LEU A 20 -5.20 7.75 17.32
N ASP A 21 -4.64 8.96 17.29
CA ASP A 21 -3.84 9.49 18.39
C ASP A 21 -4.72 9.92 19.58
N GLU A 22 -5.95 10.40 19.33
CA GLU A 22 -6.94 10.77 20.37
C GLU A 22 -7.70 9.56 20.94
N LYS A 23 -8.30 8.71 20.08
CA LYS A 23 -9.13 7.57 20.50
C LYS A 23 -8.33 6.29 20.75
N GLY A 24 -7.08 6.24 20.26
CA GLY A 24 -6.21 5.09 20.36
C GLY A 24 -6.39 4.05 19.25
N TRP A 25 -5.59 2.98 19.30
CA TRP A 25 -5.54 1.98 18.22
C TRP A 25 -6.63 0.91 18.26
N LYS A 26 -7.29 0.73 19.42
CA LYS A 26 -8.27 -0.33 19.66
C LYS A 26 -9.66 -0.02 19.07
N VAL A 27 -9.95 1.26 18.76
CA VAL A 27 -11.26 1.67 18.24
C VAL A 27 -11.51 1.17 16.81
N GLY A 28 -12.78 0.89 16.52
CA GLY A 28 -13.25 0.45 15.21
C GLY A 28 -13.26 1.58 14.16
N PRO A 29 -13.27 1.26 12.85
CA PRO A 29 -13.43 2.27 11.80
C PRO A 29 -14.70 3.12 11.92
N GLN A 30 -15.77 2.57 12.49
CA GLN A 30 -17.05 3.26 12.71
C GLN A 30 -16.90 4.38 13.74
N GLU A 31 -16.30 4.10 14.89
CA GLU A 31 -16.05 5.11 15.93
C GLU A 31 -15.09 6.22 15.44
N LEU A 32 -14.11 5.86 14.61
CA LEU A 32 -13.24 6.84 13.97
C LEU A 32 -13.98 7.70 12.95
N GLN A 33 -14.96 7.13 12.23
CA GLN A 33 -15.80 7.87 11.28
C GLN A 33 -16.64 8.91 12.01
N GLU A 34 -17.29 8.53 13.12
CA GLU A 34 -18.08 9.44 13.95
C GLU A 34 -17.21 10.60 14.46
N PHE A 35 -16.03 10.29 15.01
CA PHE A 35 -15.10 11.31 15.49
C PHE A 35 -14.62 12.26 14.37
N ILE A 36 -14.30 11.73 13.19
CA ILE A 36 -13.84 12.56 12.07
C ILE A 36 -14.98 13.44 11.53
N LYS A 37 -16.21 12.93 11.52
CA LYS A 37 -17.40 13.69 11.14
C LYS A 37 -17.66 14.84 12.12
N GLU A 38 -17.51 14.61 13.41
CA GLU A 38 -17.68 15.64 14.45
C GLU A 38 -16.57 16.70 14.43
N GLN A 39 -15.30 16.28 14.29
CA GLN A 39 -14.16 17.19 14.41
C GLN A 39 -13.81 17.94 13.13
N TYR A 40 -14.00 17.31 11.97
CA TYR A 40 -13.56 17.84 10.67
C TYR A 40 -14.72 18.09 9.71
N GLU A 41 -15.97 17.92 10.16
CA GLU A 41 -17.20 18.05 9.35
C GLU A 41 -17.13 17.27 8.02
N THR A 42 -16.31 16.21 8.00
CA THR A 42 -15.98 15.46 6.79
C THR A 42 -16.34 14.00 7.00
N GLU A 43 -17.15 13.46 6.09
CA GLU A 43 -17.49 12.05 6.13
C GLU A 43 -16.45 11.22 5.35
N LEU A 44 -15.75 10.34 6.08
CA LEU A 44 -14.88 9.33 5.49
C LEU A 44 -15.54 7.96 5.59
N ALA A 45 -15.60 7.24 4.48
CA ALA A 45 -16.12 5.88 4.48
C ALA A 45 -15.20 4.93 5.29
N THR A 46 -15.80 3.97 6.00
CA THR A 46 -15.09 3.01 6.87
C THR A 46 -13.99 2.22 6.16
N ASN A 47 -14.15 1.92 4.86
CA ASN A 47 -13.14 1.27 4.04
C ASN A 47 -11.87 2.13 3.86
N ILE A 48 -12.04 3.45 3.68
CA ILE A 48 -10.94 4.42 3.56
C ILE A 48 -10.21 4.54 4.90
N ILE A 49 -10.94 4.63 6.01
CA ILE A 49 -10.38 4.67 7.36
C ILE A 49 -9.58 3.40 7.64
N SER A 50 -10.14 2.23 7.34
CA SER A 50 -9.47 0.94 7.52
C SER A 50 -8.17 0.85 6.71
N ASN A 51 -8.19 1.31 5.46
CA ASN A 51 -7.00 1.35 4.62
C ASN A 51 -5.91 2.27 5.21
N TYR A 52 -6.26 3.51 5.57
CA TYR A 52 -5.30 4.43 6.18
C TYR A 52 -4.79 3.93 7.53
N LYS A 53 -5.63 3.32 8.37
CA LYS A 53 -5.21 2.68 9.63
C LYS A 53 -4.17 1.59 9.38
N SER A 54 -4.36 0.77 8.34
CA SER A 54 -3.39 -0.26 7.92
C SER A 54 -2.08 0.34 7.40
N VAL A 55 -2.15 1.40 6.58
CA VAL A 55 -0.97 2.14 6.11
C VAL A 55 -0.18 2.72 7.28
N ILE A 56 -0.85 3.45 8.19
CA ILE A 56 -0.22 4.05 9.37
C ILE A 56 0.41 2.97 10.26
N LYS A 57 -0.27 1.83 10.46
CA LYS A 57 0.27 0.72 11.26
C LYS A 57 1.59 0.20 10.68
N ARG A 58 1.67 0.08 9.35
CA ARG A 58 2.88 -0.38 8.65
C ARG A 58 4.00 0.65 8.72
N GLU A 59 3.67 1.94 8.65
CA GLU A 59 4.65 3.02 8.77
C GLU A 59 5.21 3.12 10.20
N LYS A 60 4.37 3.05 11.24
CA LYS A 60 4.82 3.07 12.65
C LYS A 60 5.54 1.79 13.07
N GLY A 61 5.20 0.65 12.47
CA GLY A 61 5.74 -0.67 12.81
C GLY A 61 7.13 -0.99 12.25
N GLY A 62 7.85 -0.02 11.69
CA GLY A 62 9.19 -0.25 11.13
C GLY A 62 9.16 -1.11 9.87
N GLY A 63 8.69 -0.54 8.76
CA GLY A 63 9.09 -0.93 7.41
C GLY A 63 9.10 -2.43 7.09
N ALA A 64 8.01 -3.14 7.34
CA ALA A 64 7.86 -4.48 6.76
C ALA A 64 7.45 -4.33 5.28
N LYS A 65 8.33 -4.86 4.42
CA LYS A 65 8.30 -4.93 2.96
C LYS A 65 6.89 -5.00 2.38
N ILE A 66 6.73 -4.39 1.21
CA ILE A 66 5.59 -4.57 0.30
C ILE A 66 5.31 -6.08 0.17
N SER A 67 4.47 -6.63 1.05
CA SER A 67 3.76 -7.87 0.77
C SER A 67 2.63 -7.47 -0.16
N GLY A 68 3.03 -7.10 -1.38
CA GLY A 68 2.12 -6.92 -2.48
C GLY A 68 1.33 -8.21 -2.57
N ARG A 69 0.00 -8.05 -2.54
CA ARG A 69 -0.97 -8.85 -3.29
C ARG A 69 -0.45 -10.24 -3.63
N LYS A 70 -0.85 -11.23 -2.84
CA LYS A 70 -0.70 -12.65 -3.13
C LYS A 70 -1.08 -12.87 -4.61
N GLY A 71 -0.08 -13.05 -5.48
CA GLY A 71 -0.28 -13.38 -6.90
C GLY A 71 -0.19 -12.24 -7.94
N GLY A 72 0.79 -11.33 -7.86
CA GLY A 72 1.13 -10.46 -9.00
C GLY A 72 2.64 -10.30 -9.15
N ALA A 73 3.13 -10.27 -10.40
CA ALA A 73 4.54 -10.02 -10.69
C ALA A 73 4.94 -8.67 -10.09
N GLN A 74 5.98 -8.67 -9.26
CA GLN A 74 6.56 -7.45 -8.73
C GLN A 74 7.36 -6.75 -9.83
N PHE A 75 7.61 -5.44 -9.67
CA PHE A 75 8.48 -4.70 -10.60
C PHE A 75 9.87 -5.34 -10.72
N SER A 76 10.38 -5.92 -9.63
CA SER A 76 11.62 -6.72 -9.63
C SER A 76 11.54 -7.93 -10.56
N ASP A 77 10.40 -8.60 -10.63
CA ASP A 77 10.19 -9.77 -11.47
C ASP A 77 10.20 -9.37 -12.95
N LEU A 78 9.58 -8.23 -13.28
CA LEU A 78 9.62 -7.67 -14.63
C LEU A 78 11.06 -7.32 -15.04
N GLN A 79 11.84 -6.73 -14.14
CA GLN A 79 13.24 -6.40 -14.40
C GLN A 79 14.10 -7.65 -14.57
N ALA A 80 13.84 -8.71 -13.79
CA ALA A 80 14.53 -9.98 -13.93
C ALA A 80 14.24 -10.63 -15.29
N VAL A 81 12.97 -10.66 -15.70
CA VAL A 81 12.56 -11.17 -17.02
C VAL A 81 13.17 -10.36 -18.15
N GLN A 82 13.15 -9.03 -18.08
CA GLN A 82 13.79 -8.16 -19.07
C GLN A 82 15.29 -8.46 -19.19
N SER A 83 15.98 -8.64 -18.06
CA SER A 83 17.41 -8.96 -18.04
C SER A 83 17.72 -10.31 -18.70
N LEU A 84 16.85 -11.31 -18.51
CA LEU A 84 16.93 -12.60 -19.18
C LEU A 84 16.71 -12.48 -20.69
N VAL A 85 15.69 -11.73 -21.11
CA VAL A 85 15.39 -11.48 -22.54
C VAL A 85 16.56 -10.79 -23.22
N ASN A 86 17.18 -9.79 -22.59
CA ASN A 86 18.33 -9.08 -23.15
C ASN A 86 19.57 -9.98 -23.31
N ARG A 87 19.71 -11.02 -22.49
CA ARG A 87 20.88 -11.92 -22.52
C ARG A 87 20.69 -13.12 -23.44
N LEU A 88 19.48 -13.67 -23.49
CA LEU A 88 19.18 -14.95 -24.14
C LEU A 88 18.29 -14.81 -25.39
N GLY A 89 17.64 -13.66 -25.56
CA GLY A 89 16.60 -13.45 -26.55
C GLY A 89 15.24 -13.97 -26.08
N ALA A 90 14.17 -13.36 -26.59
CA ALA A 90 12.79 -13.67 -26.17
C ALA A 90 12.40 -15.13 -26.45
N ASP A 91 12.84 -15.69 -27.58
CA ASP A 91 12.49 -17.07 -27.98
C ASP A 91 13.08 -18.13 -27.03
N GLN A 92 14.28 -17.90 -26.50
CA GLN A 92 14.90 -18.82 -25.54
C GLN A 92 14.23 -18.72 -24.17
N VAL A 93 13.87 -17.51 -23.75
CA VAL A 93 13.11 -17.31 -22.50
C VAL A 93 11.75 -18.01 -22.59
N LYS A 94 11.08 -17.96 -23.75
CA LYS A 94 9.83 -18.71 -23.97
C LYS A 94 10.01 -20.22 -23.83
N LYS A 95 11.04 -20.79 -24.47
CA LYS A 95 11.35 -22.23 -24.33
C LYS A 95 11.64 -22.63 -22.89
N LEU A 96 12.31 -21.77 -22.12
CA LEU A 96 12.58 -22.03 -20.70
C LEU A 96 11.29 -22.06 -19.87
N VAL A 97 10.31 -21.21 -20.20
CA VAL A 97 8.98 -21.26 -19.56
C VAL A 97 8.28 -22.56 -19.92
N ASP A 98 8.27 -22.95 -21.19
CA ASP A 98 7.65 -24.21 -21.64
C ASP A 98 8.24 -25.42 -20.89
N VAL A 99 9.56 -25.44 -20.67
CA VAL A 99 10.24 -26.48 -19.89
C VAL A 99 9.89 -26.41 -18.41
N ALA A 100 9.83 -25.21 -17.82
CA ALA A 100 9.50 -25.02 -16.41
C ALA A 100 8.06 -25.48 -16.09
N GLU A 101 7.12 -25.29 -17.02
CA GLU A 101 5.74 -25.77 -16.89
C GLU A 101 5.64 -27.31 -16.85
N MET A 102 6.61 -28.05 -17.38
CA MET A 102 6.63 -29.52 -17.30
C MET A 102 6.98 -30.04 -15.90
N PHE A 103 7.53 -29.19 -15.03
CA PHE A 103 7.99 -29.55 -13.67
C PHE A 103 7.18 -28.90 -12.55
N ALA A 104 6.14 -28.14 -12.89
CA ALA A 104 5.24 -27.46 -11.95
C ALA A 104 3.98 -28.30 -11.68
#